data_AF-A0A7X7KYT9-F1
#
_entry.id   AF-A0A7X7KYT9-F1
#
_cell.length_a   1.000
_cell.length_b   1.000
_cell.length_c   1.000
_cell.angle_alpha   90.00
_cell.angle_beta   90.00
_cell.angle_gamma   90.00
#
_symmetry.space_group_name_H-M   'P 1'
#
loop_
_entity.id
_entity.type
_entity.pdbx_description
1 polymer ?
#
loop_
_entity_poly.entity_id
_entity_poly.type
_entity_poly.pdbx_seq_one_letter_code
_entity_poly.pdbx_strand_id
1 'polypeptide(L)'
;MAVLAVLLGVAAGCGPKPVDDEAVVKVKFASEELDGDFMTVWANRFADQMRTDTDGRFDVTVYPSGTLGDTRDINELAQLGVIEFVFSDSAWIS
;
A
#
# COMPACT_ATOMS: atom_id res chain seq x y z
N MET A 1 -14.43 28.34 47.70
CA MET A 1 -14.98 28.77 46.40
C MET A 1 -15.33 27.54 45.59
N ALA A 2 -16.44 27.64 44.86
CA ALA A 2 -17.12 26.65 44.05
C ALA A 2 -16.20 25.87 43.10
N VAL A 3 -16.31 24.53 43.03
CA VAL A 3 -17.11 23.73 42.07
C VAL A 3 -16.29 23.29 40.85
N LEU A 4 -16.03 21.98 40.79
CA LEU A 4 -16.29 21.07 39.67
C LEU A 4 -16.05 21.60 38.23
N ALA A 5 -15.04 21.03 37.56
CA ALA A 5 -15.07 20.83 36.12
C ALA A 5 -14.92 19.33 35.85
N VAL A 6 -16.09 18.71 35.63
CA VAL A 6 -16.27 17.33 35.20
C VAL A 6 -15.41 17.05 33.98
N LEU A 7 -14.68 15.94 34.04
CA LEU A 7 -14.05 15.26 32.91
C LEU A 7 -15.07 15.10 31.78
N LEU A 8 -14.96 15.95 30.75
CA LEU A 8 -15.71 15.81 29.51
C LEU A 8 -15.30 14.51 28.82
N GLY A 9 -16.31 13.73 28.48
CA GLY A 9 -16.22 12.33 28.13
C GLY A 9 -15.32 12.06 26.93
N VAL A 10 -14.61 10.95 27.02
CA VAL A 10 -14.01 10.25 25.90
C VAL A 10 -15.16 9.82 25.00
N ALA A 11 -15.42 10.61 23.96
CA ALA A 11 -16.19 10.15 22.83
C ALA A 11 -15.45 8.92 22.28
N ALA A 12 -16.05 7.75 22.44
CA ALA A 12 -15.69 6.54 21.73
C ALA A 12 -15.96 6.78 20.24
N GLY A 13 -15.07 7.52 19.59
CA GLY A 13 -15.06 7.72 18.16
C GLY A 13 -14.41 6.52 17.51
N CYS A 14 -15.18 5.75 16.74
CA CYS A 14 -14.66 4.93 15.63
C CYS A 14 -14.14 5.85 14.51
N GLY A 15 -13.21 6.74 14.84
CA GLY A 15 -12.43 7.47 13.87
C GLY A 15 -11.17 6.68 13.52
N PRO A 16 -10.62 6.84 12.30
CA PRO A 16 -9.34 6.24 11.94
C PRO A 16 -8.32 6.62 13.02
N LYS A 17 -7.69 5.63 13.64
CA LYS A 17 -6.60 5.91 14.58
C LYS A 17 -5.47 6.56 13.79
N PRO A 18 -4.85 7.64 14.29
CA PRO A 18 -3.60 8.12 13.72
C PRO A 18 -2.60 6.97 13.67
N VAL A 19 -2.11 6.64 12.48
CA VAL A 19 -1.03 5.68 12.30
C VAL A 19 0.27 6.45 12.46
N ASP A 20 1.08 6.08 13.44
CA ASP A 20 2.42 6.63 13.60
C ASP A 20 3.26 6.30 12.35
N ASP A 21 4.02 7.24 11.80
CA ASP A 21 4.79 7.05 10.57
C ASP A 21 5.77 5.84 10.65
N GLU A 22 6.22 5.50 11.86
CA GLU A 22 7.10 4.35 12.14
C GLU A 22 6.37 2.99 12.04
N ALA A 23 5.03 2.98 12.04
CA ALA A 23 4.18 1.80 11.88
C ALA A 23 3.70 1.57 10.44
N VAL A 24 3.98 2.49 9.52
CA VAL A 24 3.57 2.39 8.11
C VAL A 24 4.45 1.40 7.36
N VAL A 25 3.84 0.37 6.79
CA VAL A 25 4.50 -0.61 5.94
C VAL A 25 4.55 -0.06 4.51
N LYS A 26 5.76 0.22 4.02
CA LYS A 26 5.99 0.59 2.62
C LYS A 26 5.99 -0.66 1.76
N VAL A 27 5.16 -0.68 0.74
CA VAL A 27 4.99 -1.82 -0.18
C VAL A 27 5.24 -1.34 -1.60
N LYS A 28 6.05 -2.08 -2.35
CA LYS A 28 6.27 -1.85 -3.78
C LYS A 28 5.50 -2.89 -4.58
N PHE A 29 4.70 -2.43 -5.52
CA PHE A 29 3.95 -3.27 -6.45
C PHE A 29 4.36 -2.94 -7.88
N ALA A 30 5.01 -3.88 -8.56
CA ALA A 30 5.37 -3.73 -9.97
C ALA A 30 4.26 -4.23 -10.92
N SER A 31 4.04 -3.48 -12.00
CA SER A 31 3.21 -3.86 -13.15
C SER A 31 4.07 -3.93 -14.40
N GLU A 32 3.96 -5.00 -15.21
CA GLU A 32 4.62 -5.07 -16.52
C GLU A 32 3.97 -4.17 -17.57
N GLU A 33 2.80 -3.61 -17.25
CA GLU A 33 2.02 -2.80 -18.16
C GLU A 33 2.32 -1.30 -17.99
N LEU A 34 1.98 -0.54 -19.03
CA LEU A 34 2.09 0.92 -19.01
C LEU A 34 1.11 1.55 -18.00
N ASP A 35 1.33 2.82 -17.70
CA ASP A 35 0.35 3.59 -16.93
C ASP A 35 -0.97 3.72 -17.71
N GLY A 36 -2.08 3.64 -16.98
CA GLY A 36 -3.43 3.64 -17.54
C GLY A 36 -3.89 2.31 -18.16
N ASP A 37 -3.02 1.32 -18.34
CA ASP A 37 -3.47 -0.04 -18.67
C ASP A 37 -4.33 -0.62 -17.54
N PHE A 38 -5.27 -1.51 -17.88
CA PHE A 38 -6.23 -2.04 -16.92
C PHE A 38 -5.58 -2.73 -15.72
N MET A 39 -4.43 -3.41 -15.89
CA MET A 39 -3.71 -4.05 -14.80
C MET A 39 -3.09 -3.03 -13.85
N THR A 40 -2.45 -1.99 -14.41
CA THR A 40 -1.88 -0.89 -13.64
C THR A 40 -2.99 -0.08 -12.94
N VAL A 41 -4.12 0.16 -13.59
CA VAL A 41 -5.31 0.79 -12.98
C VAL A 41 -5.84 -0.05 -11.82
N TRP A 42 -5.91 -1.37 -11.97
CA TRP A 42 -6.29 -2.27 -10.89
C TRP A 42 -5.30 -2.20 -9.72
N ALA A 43 -4.00 -2.21 -9.99
CA ALA A 43 -2.98 -2.12 -8.94
C ALA A 43 -3.10 -0.81 -8.13
N ASN A 44 -3.40 0.30 -8.80
CA ASN A 44 -3.68 1.58 -8.11
C ASN A 44 -4.95 1.49 -7.25
N ARG A 45 -6.02 0.86 -7.74
CA ARG A 45 -7.24 0.62 -6.94
C ARG A 45 -6.97 -0.26 -5.73
N PHE A 46 -6.13 -1.28 -5.89
CA PHE A 46 -5.68 -2.14 -4.80
C PHE A 46 -4.89 -1.33 -3.75
N ALA A 47 -4.00 -0.44 -4.17
CA ALA A 47 -3.28 0.46 -3.28
C ALA A 47 -4.22 1.36 -2.46
N ASP A 48 -5.22 1.96 -3.11
CA ASP A 48 -6.24 2.80 -2.45
C ASP A 48 -7.07 2.00 -1.43
N GLN A 49 -7.44 0.77 -1.80
CA GLN A 49 -8.23 -0.11 -0.93
C GLN A 49 -7.40 -0.56 0.28
N MET A 50 -6.14 -0.95 0.08
CA MET A 50 -5.22 -1.29 1.16
C MET A 50 -5.03 -0.13 2.13
N ARG A 51 -4.87 1.10 1.61
CA ARG A 51 -4.80 2.29 2.45
C ARG A 51 -6.09 2.47 3.27
N THR A 52 -7.24 2.30 2.64
CA THR A 52 -8.56 2.50 3.30
C THR A 52 -8.84 1.44 4.36
N ASP A 53 -8.66 0.16 4.02
CA ASP A 53 -9.03 -0.97 4.89
C ASP A 53 -8.07 -1.15 6.06
N THR A 54 -6.86 -0.59 5.96
CA THR A 54 -5.81 -0.71 6.97
C THR A 54 -5.57 0.58 7.74
N ASP A 55 -6.50 1.56 7.64
CA ASP A 55 -6.37 2.89 8.24
C ASP A 55 -5.04 3.59 7.90
N GLY A 56 -4.51 3.36 6.70
CA GLY A 56 -3.26 3.94 6.22
C GLY A 56 -2.00 3.19 6.66
N ARG A 57 -2.12 2.03 7.31
CA ARG A 57 -0.98 1.22 7.74
C ARG A 57 -0.17 0.67 6.57
N PHE A 58 -0.79 0.39 5.43
CA PHE A 58 -0.09 -0.03 4.22
C PHE A 58 -0.05 1.12 3.21
N ASP A 59 1.17 1.51 2.84
CA ASP A 59 1.44 2.52 1.82
C ASP A 59 2.04 1.81 0.58
N VAL A 60 1.14 1.48 -0.35
CA VAL A 60 1.49 0.73 -1.56
C VAL A 60 1.83 1.71 -2.68
N THR A 61 3.06 1.66 -3.17
CA THR A 61 3.51 2.41 -4.35
C THR A 61 3.51 1.48 -5.56
N VAL A 62 2.76 1.86 -6.60
CA VAL A 62 2.68 1.13 -7.87
C VAL A 62 3.75 1.65 -8.82
N TYR A 63 4.47 0.71 -9.44
CA TYR A 63 5.54 0.96 -10.40
C TYR A 63 5.16 0.36 -11.75
N PRO A 64 4.66 1.17 -12.70
CA PRO A 64 4.41 0.74 -14.08
C PRO A 64 5.70 0.33 -14.80
N SER A 65 5.53 -0.29 -15.96
CA SER A 65 6.62 -0.77 -16.80
C SER A 65 7.72 0.28 -17.02
N GLY A 66 8.98 -0.12 -16.85
CA GLY A 66 10.15 0.74 -17.05
C GLY A 66 10.49 1.71 -15.90
N THR A 67 9.70 1.76 -14.83
CA THR A 67 9.95 2.70 -13.71
C THR A 67 10.93 2.19 -12.65
N LEU A 68 11.19 0.88 -12.58
CA LEU A 68 12.11 0.25 -11.62
C LEU A 68 13.57 0.16 -12.10
N GLY A 69 13.90 0.77 -13.25
CA GLY A 69 15.24 0.78 -13.84
C GLY A 69 15.44 -0.24 -14.95
N ASP A 70 16.70 -0.54 -15.30
CA ASP A 70 17.11 -1.45 -16.39
C ASP A 70 16.65 -2.90 -16.10
N THR A 71 15.40 -3.18 -16.47
CA THR A 71 14.88 -4.47 -16.95
C THR A 71 15.35 -5.70 -16.18
N ARG A 72 15.35 -5.65 -14.85
CA ARG A 72 15.32 -6.89 -14.07
C ARG A 72 13.90 -7.43 -14.15
N ASP A 73 13.78 -8.71 -14.45
CA ASP A 73 12.50 -9.42 -14.42
C ASP A 73 11.82 -9.15 -13.08
N ILE A 74 10.60 -8.61 -13.11
CA ILE A 74 9.92 -8.20 -11.90
C ILE A 74 9.52 -9.41 -11.03
N ASN A 75 9.42 -10.61 -11.63
CA ASN A 75 9.25 -11.85 -10.88
C ASN A 75 10.51 -12.18 -10.07
N GLU A 76 11.71 -12.00 -10.64
CA GLU A 76 12.96 -12.16 -9.89
C GLU A 76 13.08 -11.14 -8.76
N LEU A 77 12.65 -9.89 -9.00
CA LEU A 77 12.64 -8.86 -7.95
C LEU A 77 11.76 -9.25 -6.77
N ALA A 78 10.62 -9.88 -7.02
CA ALA A 78 9.75 -10.40 -5.97
C ALA A 78 10.43 -11.56 -5.21
N GLN A 79 11.08 -12.50 -5.92
CA GLN A 79 11.80 -13.61 -5.29
C GLN A 79 12.99 -13.15 -4.43
N LEU A 80 13.67 -12.07 -4.83
CA LEU A 80 14.76 -11.46 -4.08
C LEU A 80 14.29 -10.56 -2.93
N GLY A 81 12.98 -10.37 -2.78
CA GLY A 81 12.39 -9.50 -1.74
C GLY A 81 12.66 -8.01 -1.96
N VAL A 82 12.89 -7.58 -3.21
CA VAL A 82 13.10 -6.17 -3.57
C VAL A 82 11.76 -5.44 -3.72
N ILE A 83 10.74 -6.16 -4.16
CA ILE A 83 9.34 -5.76 -4.25
C ILE A 83 8.45 -6.81 -3.58
N GLU A 84 7.29 -6.40 -3.08
CA GLU A 84 6.37 -7.28 -2.36
C GLU A 84 5.30 -7.90 -3.26
N PHE A 85 4.89 -7.18 -4.32
CA PHE A 85 3.85 -7.65 -5.23
C PHE A 85 4.25 -7.47 -6.69
N VAL A 86 3.82 -8.43 -7.49
CA VAL A 86 3.98 -8.47 -8.93
C VAL A 86 2.82 -9.24 -9.55
N PHE A 87 2.38 -8.83 -10.73
CA PHE A 87 1.51 -9.67 -11.54
C PHE A 87 2.32 -10.74 -12.24
N SER A 88 1.83 -11.97 -12.25
CA SER A 88 2.50 -13.08 -12.90
C SER A 88 1.49 -14.10 -13.39
N ASP A 89 1.93 -14.98 -14.28
CA ASP A 89 1.18 -16.14 -14.73
C ASP A 89 2.11 -17.36 -14.84
N SER A 90 1.52 -18.53 -15.09
CA SER A 90 2.27 -19.80 -15.13
C SER A 90 3.30 -19.91 -16.26
N ALA A 91 3.27 -19.03 -17.26
CA ALA A 91 4.28 -18.99 -18.32
C ALA A 91 5.53 -18.20 -17.90
N TRP A 92 5.40 -17.27 -16.95
CA TRP A 92 6.51 -16.40 -16.49
C TRP A 92 7.18 -16.88 -15.20
N ILE A 93 6.48 -17.65 -14.36
CA ILE A 93 7.08 -18.32 -13.21
C ILE A 93 7.45 -19.76 -13.60
N SER A 94 8.75 -20.00 -13.82
CA SER A 94 9.35 -21.33 -14.09
C SER A 94 10.37 -21.73 -13.03
#